data_AF-A0A4U0P8X6-F1
#
_entry.id   AF-A0A4U0P8X6-F1
#
_cell.length_a   1.000
_cell.length_b   1.000
_cell.length_c   1.000
_cell.angle_alpha   90.00
_cell.angle_beta   90.00
_cell.angle_gamma   90.00
#
_symmetry.space_group_name_H-M   'P 1'
#
loop_
_entity.id
_entity.type
_entity.pdbx_description
1 polymer ?
#
loop_
_entity_poly.entity_id
_entity_poly.type
_entity_poly.pdbx_seq_one_letter_code
_entity_poly.pdbx_strand_id
1 'polypeptide(L)'
;MSAVVNHFIYAGKANVPEYMVKGGETYRLITDQLGSVRLVVNSQTGEVKQEIDYDAWGNVLSDTNPVDWPYARSIIVFVGPWRSNVTWAIIV
;
A
#
# COMPACT_ATOMS: atom_id res chain seq x y z
N MET A 1 13.97 23.74 -2.55
CA MET A 1 12.50 23.61 -2.66
C MET A 1 12.13 22.20 -2.23
N SER A 2 11.26 22.05 -1.24
CA SER A 2 10.74 20.74 -0.84
C SER A 2 9.60 20.37 -1.79
N ALA A 3 9.72 19.28 -2.52
CA ALA A 3 8.65 18.78 -3.39
C ALA A 3 7.89 17.69 -2.64
N VAL A 4 6.56 17.83 -2.55
CA VAL A 4 5.70 16.76 -2.05
C VAL A 4 5.75 15.63 -3.08
N VAL A 5 6.28 14.49 -2.68
CA VAL A 5 6.42 13.32 -3.57
C VAL A 5 5.10 12.56 -3.66
N ASN A 6 4.48 12.29 -2.50
CA ASN A 6 3.18 11.63 -2.38
C ASN A 6 2.36 12.28 -1.26
N HIS A 7 1.04 12.33 -1.43
CA HIS A 7 0.10 12.78 -0.40
C HIS A 7 -0.93 11.67 -0.13
N PHE A 8 -0.97 11.16 1.10
CA PHE A 8 -1.89 10.10 1.52
C PHE A 8 -3.13 10.69 2.20
N ILE A 9 -4.31 10.18 1.85
CA ILE A 9 -5.60 10.63 2.37
C ILE A 9 -6.24 9.48 3.14
N TYR A 10 -6.61 9.75 4.39
CA TYR A 10 -7.23 8.80 5.31
C TYR A 10 -8.71 9.16 5.44
N ALA A 11 -9.60 8.23 5.10
CA ALA A 11 -11.04 8.49 5.03
C ALA A 11 -11.87 7.52 5.89
N GLY A 12 -11.57 6.21 5.87
CA GLY A 12 -12.34 5.21 6.63
C GLY A 12 -11.61 4.60 7.82
N LYS A 13 -10.40 4.05 7.62
CA LYS A 13 -9.61 3.46 8.70
C LYS A 13 -8.60 4.46 9.24
N ALA A 14 -8.48 4.57 10.57
CA ALA A 14 -7.60 5.54 11.22
C ALA A 14 -6.12 5.42 10.80
N ASN A 15 -5.68 4.21 10.43
CA ASN A 15 -4.27 3.91 10.22
C ASN A 15 -3.97 3.48 8.77
N VAL A 16 -4.98 3.50 7.89
CA VAL A 16 -4.84 2.96 6.52
C VAL A 16 -5.32 4.03 5.53
N PRO A 17 -4.44 4.54 4.67
CA PRO A 17 -4.84 5.49 3.65
C PRO A 17 -5.72 4.81 2.59
N GLU A 18 -6.75 5.50 2.15
CA GLU A 18 -7.63 5.04 1.07
C GLU A 18 -7.23 5.61 -0.29
N TYR A 19 -6.60 6.78 -0.28
CA TYR A 19 -6.14 7.41 -1.50
C TYR A 19 -4.70 7.91 -1.36
N MET A 20 -4.06 8.01 -2.50
CA MET A 20 -2.75 8.62 -2.66
C MET A 20 -2.76 9.53 -3.88
N VAL A 21 -2.28 10.75 -3.72
CA VAL A 21 -2.00 11.66 -4.83
C VAL A 21 -0.51 11.60 -5.15
N LYS A 22 -0.18 11.26 -6.40
CA LYS A 22 1.20 11.20 -6.92
C LYS A 22 1.24 11.80 -8.33
N GLY A 23 2.13 12.77 -8.55
CA GLY A 23 2.30 13.39 -9.87
C GLY A 23 1.06 14.10 -10.40
N GLY A 24 0.17 14.59 -9.50
CA GLY A 24 -1.10 15.23 -9.87
C GLY A 24 -2.26 14.26 -10.10
N GLU A 25 -1.97 12.95 -10.18
CA GLU A 25 -2.98 11.90 -10.33
C GLU A 25 -3.40 11.35 -8.96
N THR A 26 -4.67 10.95 -8.85
CA THR A 26 -5.23 10.36 -7.63
C THR A 26 -5.43 8.86 -7.82
N TYR A 27 -4.91 8.08 -6.88
CA TYR A 27 -4.99 6.63 -6.87
C TYR A 27 -5.75 6.17 -5.64
N ARG A 28 -6.62 5.19 -5.81
CA ARG A 28 -7.29 4.48 -4.73
C ARG A 28 -6.46 3.27 -4.31
N LEU A 29 -6.26 3.12 -3.02
CA LEU A 29 -5.58 2.00 -2.40
C LEU A 29 -6.66 1.03 -1.89
N ILE A 30 -6.74 -0.15 -2.49
CA ILE A 30 -7.65 -1.19 -2.02
C ILE A 30 -6.88 -2.05 -1.04
N THR A 31 -7.37 -2.12 0.19
CA THR A 31 -6.71 -2.84 1.28
C THR A 31 -7.51 -4.06 1.70
N ASP A 32 -6.81 -5.05 2.27
CA ASP A 32 -7.47 -6.16 2.93
C ASP A 32 -8.06 -5.75 4.29
N GLN A 33 -8.61 -6.74 5.00
CA GLN A 33 -9.26 -6.56 6.29
C GLN A 33 -8.32 -5.90 7.32
N LEU A 34 -7.03 -6.26 7.26
CA LEU A 34 -5.99 -5.81 8.17
C LEU A 34 -5.43 -4.44 7.79
N GLY A 35 -5.57 -4.04 6.53
CA GLY A 35 -5.10 -2.75 6.03
C GLY A 35 -3.91 -2.85 5.08
N SER A 36 -3.50 -4.05 4.68
CA SER A 36 -2.43 -4.23 3.69
C SER A 36 -2.94 -3.89 2.30
N VAL A 37 -2.19 -3.10 1.53
CA VAL A 37 -2.58 -2.67 0.17
C VAL A 37 -2.48 -3.84 -0.81
N ARG A 38 -3.60 -4.25 -1.40
CA ARG A 38 -3.69 -5.32 -2.42
C ARG A 38 -3.71 -4.76 -3.83
N LEU A 39 -4.32 -3.60 -4.05
CA LEU A 39 -4.42 -2.97 -5.37
C LEU A 39 -4.14 -1.47 -5.30
N VAL A 40 -3.46 -0.95 -6.31
CA VAL A 40 -3.33 0.48 -6.59
C VAL A 40 -4.07 0.76 -7.88
N VAL A 41 -5.14 1.54 -7.80
CA VAL A 41 -6.06 1.79 -8.92
C VAL A 41 -6.11 3.28 -9.22
N ASN A 42 -5.96 3.71 -10.47
CA ASN A 42 -6.20 5.10 -10.84
C ASN A 42 -7.68 5.45 -10.60
N SER A 43 -7.96 6.48 -9.80
CA SER A 43 -9.32 6.83 -9.40
C SER A 43 -10.17 7.43 -10.52
N GLN A 44 -9.54 7.97 -11.56
CA GLN A 44 -10.23 8.57 -12.71
C GLN A 44 -10.51 7.54 -13.80
N THR A 45 -9.53 6.68 -14.12
CA THR A 45 -9.63 5.74 -15.25
C THR A 45 -10.05 4.33 -14.82
N GLY A 46 -9.91 3.97 -13.54
CA GLY A 46 -10.13 2.60 -13.05
C GLY A 46 -9.01 1.63 -13.41
N GLU A 47 -7.92 2.09 -14.03
CA GLU A 47 -6.78 1.26 -14.41
C GLU A 47 -6.05 0.74 -13.16
N VAL A 48 -5.83 -0.58 -13.08
CA VAL A 48 -5.01 -1.19 -12.03
C VAL A 48 -3.54 -0.97 -12.37
N LYS A 49 -2.87 -0.13 -11.59
CA LYS A 49 -1.45 0.20 -11.76
C LYS A 49 -0.52 -0.77 -11.05
N GLN A 50 -1.03 -1.48 -10.05
CA GLN A 50 -0.31 -2.53 -9.34
C GLN A 50 -1.31 -3.43 -8.62
N GLU A 51 -0.98 -4.71 -8.60
CA GLU A 51 -1.66 -5.75 -7.85
C GLU A 51 -0.61 -6.53 -7.07
N ILE A 52 -0.89 -6.73 -5.78
CA ILE A 52 0.00 -7.41 -4.84
C ILE A 52 -0.78 -8.49 -4.11
N ASP A 53 -0.31 -9.72 -4.24
CA ASP A 53 -0.83 -10.86 -3.51
C ASP A 53 0.02 -11.14 -2.28
N TYR A 54 -0.64 -11.37 -1.15
CA TYR A 54 -0.01 -11.82 0.07
C TYR A 54 -0.62 -13.13 0.56
N ASP A 55 0.22 -13.95 1.19
CA ASP A 55 -0.21 -15.08 1.99
C ASP A 55 -0.83 -14.63 3.34
N ALA A 56 -1.27 -15.61 4.14
CA ALA A 56 -1.88 -15.36 5.45
C ALA A 56 -0.94 -14.69 6.47
N TRP A 57 0.36 -14.63 6.19
CA TRP A 57 1.37 -14.04 7.06
C TRP A 57 1.97 -12.76 6.47
N GLY A 58 1.34 -12.17 5.43
CA GLY A 58 1.80 -10.92 4.82
C GLY A 58 3.03 -11.05 3.93
N ASN A 59 3.46 -12.26 3.55
CA ASN A 59 4.54 -12.41 2.58
C ASN A 59 4.01 -12.18 1.16
N VAL A 60 4.73 -11.40 0.36
CA VAL A 60 4.39 -11.15 -1.05
C VAL A 60 4.53 -12.45 -1.85
N LEU A 61 3.43 -12.90 -2.46
CA LEU A 61 3.39 -14.02 -3.40
C LEU A 61 3.59 -13.56 -4.85
N SER A 62 3.01 -12.42 -5.19
CA SER A 62 3.01 -11.83 -6.53
C SER A 62 2.96 -10.30 -6.41
N ASP A 63 3.66 -9.61 -7.30
CA ASP A 63 3.56 -8.17 -7.45
C ASP A 63 3.80 -7.77 -8.91
N THR A 64 2.79 -7.17 -9.52
CA THR A 64 2.83 -6.80 -10.93
C THR A 64 3.69 -5.57 -11.22
N ASN A 65 3.98 -4.72 -10.22
CA ASN A 65 4.78 -3.52 -10.40
C ASN A 65 5.60 -3.10 -9.15
N PRO A 66 6.70 -3.81 -8.84
CA PRO A 66 7.48 -3.67 -7.61
C PRO A 66 8.11 -2.29 -7.35
N VAL A 67 8.60 -1.64 -8.41
CA VAL A 67 9.51 -0.49 -8.31
C VAL A 67 8.78 0.82 -8.38
N ASP A 68 7.67 0.84 -9.12
CA ASP A 68 6.97 2.07 -9.44
C ASP A 68 6.32 2.67 -8.19
N TRP A 69 5.64 1.86 -7.35
CA TRP A 69 4.91 2.33 -6.16
C TRP A 69 5.48 1.73 -4.85
N PRO A 70 6.71 2.10 -4.46
CA PRO A 70 7.46 1.43 -3.40
C PRO A 70 6.78 1.46 -2.01
N TYR A 71 5.91 2.45 -1.76
CA TYR A 71 5.16 2.60 -0.50
C TYR A 71 3.98 1.62 -0.38
N ALA A 72 3.43 1.09 -1.47
CA ALA A 72 2.34 0.12 -1.39
C ALA A 72 2.79 -1.13 -0.61
N ARG A 73 4.05 -1.54 -0.79
CA ARG A 73 4.71 -2.60 -0.02
C ARG A 73 5.12 -2.19 1.40
N SER A 74 5.26 -0.90 1.68
CA SER A 74 5.60 -0.42 3.02
C SER A 74 4.38 -0.38 3.94
N ILE A 75 3.17 -0.30 3.37
CA ILE A 75 1.89 -0.30 4.09
C ILE A 75 1.36 -1.74 4.14
N ILE A 76 2.10 -2.62 4.81
CA ILE A 76 1.70 -4.00 5.08
C ILE A 76 1.48 -4.16 6.58
N VAL A 77 0.32 -4.70 6.95
CA VAL A 77 -0.01 -5.06 8.33
C VAL A 77 0.11 -6.58 8.49
N PHE A 78 0.99 -7.00 9.39
CA PHE A 78 1.24 -8.41 9.71
C PHE A 78 0.37 -8.89 10.88
N VAL A 79 -0.16 -10.11 10.78
CA VAL A 79 -0.76 -10.83 11.92
C VAL A 79 -0.03 -12.17 12.08
N GLY A 80 0.91 -12.24 13.01
CA GLY A 80 1.65 -13.47 13.32
C GLY A 80 2.71 -13.29 14.40
N PRO A 81 3.15 -14.37 15.07
CA PRO A 81 4.21 -14.31 16.07
C PRO A 81 5.50 -13.78 15.42
N TRP A 82 6.10 -12.77 16.06
CA TRP A 82 7.29 -12.03 15.63
C TRP A 82 8.33 -12.94 14.94
N ARG A 83 8.44 -12.84 13.62
CA ARG A 83 9.57 -13.44 12.88
C ARG A 83 10.79 -12.56 13.09
N SER A 84 11.90 -13.15 13.57
CA SER A 84 13.17 -12.48 13.88
C SER A 84 13.87 -11.80 12.70
N ASN A 85 13.35 -11.97 11.48
CA ASN A 85 13.98 -11.52 10.24
C ASN A 85 13.16 -10.44 9.51
N VAL A 86 12.12 -9.89 10.15
CA VAL A 86 11.41 -8.71 9.66
C VAL A 86 12.11 -7.48 10.22
N THR A 87 12.93 -6.83 9.39
CA THR A 87 13.74 -5.68 9.82
C THR A 87 12.91 -4.43 10.10
N TRP A 88 11.64 -4.37 9.67
CA TRP A 88 10.71 -3.28 9.95
C TRP A 88 9.26 -3.79 9.92
N ALA A 89 8.54 -3.64 11.04
CA ALA A 89 7.08 -3.80 11.10
C ALA A 89 6.51 -2.60 11.86
N ILE A 90 5.41 -2.04 11.31
CA ILE A 90 4.77 -0.76 11.64
C ILE A 90 5.51 0.45 11.03
N ILE A 91 4.88 1.09 10.07
CA ILE A 91 4.97 2.55 9.90
C ILE A 91 3.53 3.05 9.85
N VAL A 92 3.18 3.88 10.83
CA VAL A 92 2.09 4.86 10.72
C VAL A 92 2.50 5.90 9.70
#